data_AF-A0A3C1VU23-F1
#
_entry.id   AF-A0A3C1VU23-F1
#
_cell.length_a   1.000
_cell.length_b   1.000
_cell.length_c   1.000
_cell.angle_alpha   90.00
_cell.angle_beta   90.00
_cell.angle_gamma   90.00
#
_symmetry.space_group_name_H-M   'P 1'
#
loop_
_entity.id
_entity.type
_entity.pdbx_description
1 polymer ?
#
loop_
_entity_poly.entity_id
_entity_poly.type
_entity_poly.pdbx_seq_one_letter_code
_entity_poly.pdbx_strand_id
1 'polypeptide(L)' 'MADRLQFGILAGERSGDILGAGLIRALRHHYPNAEFTGIGGPDMESLGCQSLAPMERLSVMGFVEPIGRLPELLGIKRKL' A
#
# COMPACT_ATOMS: atom_id res chain seq x y z
N MET A 1 5.78 11.78 24.66
CA MET A 1 6.21 11.11 23.42
C MET A 1 5.38 11.74 22.32
N ALA A 2 5.98 12.55 21.44
CA ALA A 2 5.22 13.18 20.37
C ALA A 2 4.71 12.06 19.46
N ASP A 3 3.38 11.94 19.31
CA ASP A 3 2.76 10.91 18.50
C ASP A 3 3.33 10.95 17.09
N ARG A 4 3.99 9.86 16.71
CA ARG A 4 4.56 9.69 15.38
C ARG A 4 3.39 9.40 14.44
N LEU A 5 3.10 10.33 13.53
CA LEU A 5 2.00 10.18 12.57
C LEU A 5 2.29 8.99 11.65
N GLN A 6 1.33 8.07 11.55
CA GLN A 6 1.44 6.88 10.72
C GLN A 6 0.43 6.95 9.57
N PHE A 7 0.91 6.76 8.35
CA PHE A 7 0.12 6.81 7.12
C PHE A 7 0.03 5.42 6.49
N GLY A 8 -1.21 4.97 6.25
CA GLY A 8 -1.53 3.78 5.46
C GLY A 8 -1.74 4.12 3.99
N ILE A 9 -0.99 3.53 3.06
CA ILE A 9 -1.11 3.78 1.61
C ILE A 9 -1.21 2.46 0.84
N LEU A 10 -2.16 2.37 -0.09
CA LEU A 10 -2.39 1.18 -0.92
C LEU A 10 -2.35 1.56 -2.41
N ALA A 11 -1.34 1.07 -3.12
CA ALA A 11 -1.19 1.14 -4.56
C ALA A 11 -1.48 -0.23 -5.19
N GLY A 12 -2.46 -0.31 -6.08
CA GLY A 12 -2.83 -1.55 -6.77
C GLY A 12 -2.11 -1.78 -8.11
N GLU A 13 -1.42 -0.76 -8.61
CA GLU A 13 -0.77 -0.73 -9.92
C GLU A 13 0.43 0.23 -9.92
N ARG A 14 1.27 0.12 -10.96
CA ARG A 14 2.48 0.95 -11.07
C ARG A 14 2.21 2.45 -11.12
N SER A 15 1.08 2.88 -11.71
CA SER A 15 0.71 4.30 -11.70
C SER A 15 0.44 4.80 -10.27
N GLY A 16 -0.19 3.96 -9.44
CA GLY A 16 -0.43 4.21 -8.02
C GLY A 16 0.86 4.26 -7.19
N ASP A 17 1.86 3.44 -7.53
CA ASP A 17 3.18 3.47 -6.88
C ASP A 17 3.90 4.81 -7.11
N ILE A 18 3.90 5.30 -8.35
CA ILE A 18 4.51 6.60 -8.71
C ILE A 18 3.81 7.74 -7.97
N LEU A 19 2.47 7.75 -7.95
CA LEU A 19 1.69 8.76 -7.25
C LEU A 19 1.88 8.69 -5.73
N GLY A 20 1.87 7.48 -5.16
CA GLY A 20 2.12 7.22 -3.75
C GLY A 20 3.51 7.68 -3.32
N ALA A 21 4.52 7.46 -4.15
CA ALA A 21 5.87 7.95 -3.91
C ALA A 21 5.94 9.48 -3.88
N GLY A 22 5.24 10.16 -4.81
CA GLY A 22 5.08 11.61 -4.80
C GLY A 22 4.42 12.12 -3.52
N LEU A 23 3.36 11.44 -3.08
CA LEU A 23 2.65 11.76 -1.83
C LEU A 23 3.55 11.59 -0.59
N ILE A 24 4.31 10.49 -0.49
CA ILE A 24 5.25 10.24 0.62
C ILE A 24 6.31 11.35 0.69
N ARG A 25 6.86 11.77 -0.46
CA ARG A 25 7.84 12.88 -0.50
C ARG A 25 7.25 14.17 0.04
N ALA A 26 6.05 14.52 -0.39
CA ALA A 26 5.37 15.73 0.08
C ALA A 26 5.05 15.64 1.58
N LEU A 27 4.51 14.51 2.04
CA LEU A 27 4.17 14.31 3.45
C LEU A 27 5.40 14.34 4.35
N ARG A 28 6.54 13.79 3.93
CA ARG A 28 7.80 13.88 4.69
C ARG A 28 8.29 15.31 4.88
N HIS A 29 7.98 16.23 3.96
CA HIS A 29 8.34 17.64 4.11
C HIS A 29 7.61 18.29 5.29
N HIS A 30 6.35 17.90 5.53
CA HIS A 30 5.55 18.40 6.64
C HIS A 30 5.72 17.59 7.92
N TYR A 31 5.94 16.28 7.79
CA TYR A 31 6.07 15.32 8.87
C TYR A 31 7.34 14.49 8.70
N PRO A 32 8.53 15.03 9.07
CA PRO A 32 9.80 14.37 8.84
C PRO A 32 9.94 12.99 9.51
N ASN A 33 9.22 12.81 10.62
CA ASN A 33 9.22 11.59 11.43
C ASN A 33 8.06 10.65 11.10
N ALA A 34 7.23 10.95 10.09
CA ALA A 34 6.09 10.11 9.76
C ALA A 34 6.52 8.72 9.30
N GLU A 35 5.71 7.72 9.65
CA GLU A 35 5.85 6.34 9.20
C GLU A 35 4.84 6.03 8.11
N PHE A 36 5.27 5.25 7.12
CA PHE A 36 4.46 4.87 5.97
C PHE A 36 4.38 3.36 5.89
N THR A 37 3.17 2.81 5.80
CA THR A 37 2.92 1.38 5.71
C THR A 37 1.82 1.10 4.68
N GLY A 38 1.79 -0.09 4.09
CA GLY A 38 0.64 -0.55 3.31
C GLY A 38 1.03 -1.43 2.15
N ILE A 39 0.55 -1.17 0.94
CA ILE A 39 0.98 -1.89 -0.27
C ILE A 39 1.53 -0.84 -1.22
N GLY A 40 2.82 -0.91 -1.49
CA GLY A 40 3.51 -0.05 -2.45
C GLY A 40 4.37 -0.87 -3.39
N GLY A 41 4.71 -0.29 -4.52
CA GLY A 41 5.72 -0.84 -5.41
C GLY A 41 7.12 -0.30 -5.06
N PRO A 42 8.09 -0.50 -5.97
CA PRO A 42 9.48 -0.11 -5.75
C PRO A 42 9.67 1.39 -5.45
N ASP A 43 8.85 2.27 -6.03
CA ASP A 43 8.99 3.71 -5.85
C ASP A 43 8.61 4.14 -4.43
N MET A 44 7.50 3.61 -3.88
CA MET A 44 7.10 3.84 -2.50
C MET A 44 8.05 3.19 -1.50
N GLU A 45 8.50 1.96 -1.76
CA GLU A 45 9.44 1.24 -0.89
C GLU A 45 10.78 1.98 -0.77
N SER A 46 11.28 2.57 -1.87
CA SER A 46 12.51 3.37 -1.88
C SER A 46 12.48 4.58 -0.95
N LEU A 47 11.27 5.04 -0.57
CA LEU A 47 11.06 6.18 0.34
C LEU A 47 10.82 5.76 1.80
N GLY A 48 11.00 4.47 2.09
CA GLY A 48 10.83 3.89 3.41
C GLY A 48 9.38 3.56 3.74
N CYS A 49 8.51 3.39 2.74
CA CYS A 49 7.20 2.77 2.95
C CYS A 49 7.39 1.28 3.21
N GLN A 50 6.90 0.79 4.35
CA GLN A 50 6.88 -0.64 4.65
C GLN A 50 5.73 -1.31 3.89
N SER A 51 6.07 -2.05 2.84
CA SER A 51 5.10 -2.84 2.08
C SER A 51 4.78 -4.12 2.86
N LEU A 52 3.52 -4.30 3.23
CA LEU A 52 2.97 -5.43 3.99
C LEU A 52 2.70 -6.66 3.09
N ALA A 53 2.63 -6.45 1.77
CA ALA A 53 2.49 -7.52 0.78
C ALA A 53 3.05 -7.06 -0.58
N PRO A 54 3.60 -7.97 -1.42
CA PRO A 54 4.06 -7.61 -2.75
C PRO A 54 2.90 -7.06 -3.58
N MET A 55 3.07 -5.87 -4.18
CA MET A 55 2.08 -5.25 -5.08
C MET A 55 1.66 -6.20 -6.22
N GLU A 56 2.57 -7.05 -6.67
CA GLU A 56 2.35 -8.10 -7.68
C GLU A 56 1.28 -9.13 -7.29
N ARG A 57 1.02 -9.34 -5.99
CA ARG A 57 -0.07 -10.23 -5.53
C ARG A 57 -1.44 -9.57 -5.60
N LEU A 58 -1.50 -8.24 -5.73
CA LEU A 58 -2.72 -7.44 -5.85
C LEU A 58 -2.98 -6.98 -7.29
N SER A 59 -1.95 -6.86 -8.12
CA SER A 59 -2.05 -6.59 -9.55
C SER A 59 -2.57 -7.82 -10.31
N VAL A 60 -3.85 -8.13 -10.09
CA VAL A 60 -4.61 -9.11 -10.88
C VAL A 60 -5.03 -8.39 -12.17
N MET A 61 -4.43 -8.74 -13.31
CA MET A 61 -4.85 -8.17 -14.61
C MET A 61 -6.22 -8.76 -15.00
N GLY A 62 -7.27 -7.95 -14.87
CA GLY A 62 -8.58 -8.24 -15.46
C GLY A 62 -9.74 -8.03 -14.48
N PHE A 63 -10.86 -7.52 -15.01
CA PHE A 63 -12.11 -7.29 -14.26
C PHE A 63 -12.85 -8.61 -13.88
N VAL A 64 -12.33 -9.77 -14.30
CA VAL A 64 -13.04 -11.07 -14.26
C VAL A 64 -12.43 -12.07 -13.26
N GLU A 65 -11.18 -11.90 -12.84
CA GLU A 65 -10.53 -12.77 -11.85
C GLU A 65 -10.91 -12.53 -10.37
N PRO A 66 -11.26 -11.30 -9.91
CA PRO A 66 -11.57 -11.07 -8.49
C PRO A 66 -12.84 -11.78 -8.01
N ILE A 67 -13.81 -12.03 -8.90
CA ILE A 67 -15.07 -12.71 -8.54
C ILE A 67 -14.81 -14.15 -8.11
N GLY A 68 -13.84 -14.83 -8.74
CA GLY A 68 -13.47 -16.21 -8.38
C GLY A 68 -12.75 -16.34 -7.03
N ARG A 69 -12.07 -15.29 -6.57
CA ARG A 69 -11.24 -15.28 -5.34
C ARG A 69 -11.92 -14.57 -4.16
N LEU A 70 -13.07 -13.93 -4.38
CA LEU A 70 -13.88 -13.31 -3.34
C LEU A 70 -14.26 -14.25 -2.17
N PRO A 71 -14.56 -15.55 -2.37
CA PRO A 71 -14.84 -16.48 -1.28
C PRO A 71 -13.63 -16.70 -0.36
N GLU A 72 -12.44 -16.75 -0.95
CA GLU A 72 -11.18 -16.94 -0.22
C GLU A 72 -10.85 -15.70 0.63
N LEU A 73 -11.02 -14.51 0.05
CA LEU A 73 -10.81 -13.23 0.74
C LEU A 73 -11.80 -13.03 1.90
N LEU A 74 -13.08 -13.41 1.73
CA LEU A 74 -14.07 -13.41 2.80
C LEU A 74 -13.76 -14.44 3.90
N GLY A 75 -13.13 -15.57 3.55
CA GLY A 75 -12.68 -16.58 4.49
C GLY A 75 -11.57 -16.09 5.43
N ILE A 76 -10.64 -15.27 4.91
CA ILE A 76 -9.55 -14.67 5.71
C ILE A 76 -10.11 -13.61 6.67
N LYS A 77 -11.05 -12.77 6.21
CA LYS A 77 -11.73 -11.78 7.07
C LYS A 77 -12.44 -12.42 8.26
N ARG A 78 -13.00 -13.62 8.09
CA ARG A 78 -13.74 -14.33 9.16
C ARG A 78 -12.82 -14.99 10.21
N LYS A 79 -11.51 -15.02 9.96
CA LYS A 79 -10.49 -15.54 10.90
C LYS A 79 -9.74 -14.44 11.65
N LEU A 80 -9.97 -13.18 11.29
CA LEU A 80 -9.57 -11.99 12.04
C LEU A 80 -10.75 -11.55 12.92
#